data_AF-A0A382ITN8-F1
#
_entry.id   AF-A0A382ITN8-F1
#
_cell.length_a   1.000
_cell.length_b   1.000
_cell.length_c   1.000
_cell.angle_alpha   90.00
_cell.angle_beta   90.00
_cell.angle_gamma   90.00
#
_symmetry.space_group_name_H-M   'P 1'
#
loop_
_entity.id
_entity.type
_entity.pdbx_description
1 polymer ?
#
loop_
_entity_poly.entity_id
_entity_poly.type
_entity_poly.pdbx_seq_one_letter_code
_entity_poly.pdbx_strand_id
1 'polypeptide(L)'
;MMRVLNLVILTGIVNLSIVFADPSDWSVNPSEYEHTASMTGILLFDDVQSDDPNDIVAAFVGDECRGVDDLGLYFSPTGNWVWGITLYSNGGDETFTFKGYDASEGSEYDITDFSYTFVPDDIVGSAVAPVEWEFITMDLPDWSVNPSDFEFTASITGILYFDGVQSLD
;
A
#
# COMPACT_ATOMS: atom_id res chain seq x y z
N MET A 1 -4.56 44.84 -51.54
CA MET A 1 -5.87 44.30 -51.13
C MET A 1 -5.68 42.82 -50.81
N MET A 2 -6.28 42.36 -49.71
CA MET A 2 -6.14 41.03 -49.07
C MET A 2 -4.83 40.81 -48.28
N ARG A 3 -4.92 40.92 -46.94
CA ARG A 3 -3.87 40.52 -45.99
C ARG A 3 -4.19 39.09 -45.55
N VAL A 4 -3.24 38.17 -45.73
CA VAL A 4 -3.36 36.79 -45.25
C VAL A 4 -3.09 36.78 -43.74
N LEU A 5 -4.01 36.22 -42.96
CA LEU A 5 -3.84 36.01 -41.52
C LEU A 5 -3.45 34.54 -41.31
N ASN A 6 -2.20 34.29 -40.94
CA ASN A 6 -1.77 32.95 -40.54
C ASN A 6 -2.15 32.75 -39.08
N LEU A 7 -3.07 31.82 -38.81
CA LEU A 7 -3.42 31.38 -37.47
C LEU A 7 -2.72 30.04 -37.20
N VAL A 8 -1.69 30.06 -36.36
CA VAL A 8 -1.06 28.85 -35.83
C VAL A 8 -1.70 28.56 -34.47
N ILE A 9 -2.52 27.53 -34.37
CA ILE A 9 -2.95 26.99 -33.07
C ILE A 9 -1.99 25.86 -32.73
N LEU A 10 -1.05 26.13 -31.83
CA LEU A 10 -0.18 25.12 -31.26
C LEU A 10 -0.95 24.38 -30.17
N THR A 11 -1.76 23.38 -30.53
CA THR A 11 -2.35 22.47 -29.54
C THR A 11 -1.25 21.55 -29.05
N GLY A 12 -0.57 21.93 -27.97
CA GLY A 12 0.30 21.03 -27.23
C GLY A 12 -0.57 19.93 -26.64
N ILE A 13 -0.39 18.70 -27.10
CA ILE A 13 -0.93 17.52 -26.42
C ILE A 13 -0.08 17.35 -25.17
N VAL A 14 -0.63 17.70 -24.01
CA VAL A 14 -0.07 17.30 -22.72
C VAL A 14 -0.39 15.82 -22.56
N ASN A 15 0.62 14.96 -22.72
CA ASN A 15 0.48 13.55 -22.33
C ASN A 15 0.61 13.51 -20.81
N LEU A 16 -0.52 13.42 -20.10
CA LEU A 16 -0.53 13.09 -18.69
C LEU A 16 -0.38 11.57 -18.58
N SER A 17 0.84 11.10 -18.31
CA SER A 17 1.05 9.71 -17.90
C SER A 17 0.60 9.60 -16.45
N ILE A 18 -0.61 9.10 -16.25
CA ILE A 18 -1.06 8.64 -14.93
C ILE A 18 -0.38 7.29 -14.71
N VAL A 19 0.51 7.22 -13.73
CA VAL A 19 1.14 5.97 -13.29
C VAL A 19 0.24 5.40 -12.21
N PHE A 20 -0.43 4.29 -12.50
CA PHE A 20 -1.09 3.49 -11.48
C PHE A 20 -0.04 2.61 -10.81
N ALA A 21 -0.27 2.29 -9.54
CA ALA A 21 0.52 1.28 -8.87
C ALA A 21 0.29 -0.07 -9.58
N ASP A 22 1.33 -0.89 -9.71
CA ASP A 22 1.27 -2.14 -10.49
C ASP A 22 1.62 -3.31 -9.57
N PRO A 23 0.61 -4.00 -9.02
CA PRO A 23 0.82 -5.12 -8.11
C PRO A 23 1.43 -6.34 -8.82
N SER A 24 1.66 -6.28 -10.14
CA SER A 24 2.28 -7.38 -10.90
C SER A 24 3.70 -7.71 -10.48
N ASP A 25 4.38 -6.82 -9.75
CA ASP A 25 5.69 -7.09 -9.15
C ASP A 25 5.59 -7.95 -7.87
N TRP A 26 4.40 -8.09 -7.27
CA TRP A 26 4.20 -8.93 -6.09
C TRP A 26 4.14 -10.40 -6.49
N SER A 27 5.23 -11.11 -6.24
CA SER A 27 5.29 -12.55 -6.48
C SER A 27 6.15 -13.24 -5.43
N VAL A 28 5.77 -14.46 -5.11
CA VAL A 28 6.54 -15.35 -4.23
C VAL A 28 6.89 -16.61 -5.00
N ASN A 29 8.11 -17.12 -4.81
CA ASN A 29 8.52 -18.43 -5.29
C ASN A 29 8.44 -19.44 -4.13
N PRO A 30 7.38 -20.28 -4.04
CA PRO A 30 7.21 -21.20 -2.91
C PRO A 30 8.36 -22.19 -2.72
N SER A 31 9.13 -22.47 -3.78
CA SER A 31 10.23 -23.44 -3.71
C SER A 31 11.46 -22.96 -2.92
N GLU A 32 11.51 -21.68 -2.55
CA GLU A 32 12.59 -21.07 -1.78
C GLU A 32 12.36 -21.12 -0.26
N TYR A 33 11.22 -21.69 0.17
CA TYR A 33 10.76 -21.66 1.56
C TYR A 33 10.43 -23.04 2.10
N GLU A 34 10.85 -23.32 3.33
CA GLU A 34 10.64 -24.62 4.00
C GLU A 34 9.40 -24.64 4.91
N HIS A 35 8.86 -23.47 5.26
CA HIS A 35 7.73 -23.32 6.18
C HIS A 35 6.64 -22.42 5.61
N THR A 36 5.40 -22.70 6.01
CA THR A 36 4.24 -21.88 5.67
C THR A 36 3.40 -21.56 6.90
N ALA A 37 2.67 -20.45 6.85
CA ALA A 37 1.53 -20.14 7.71
C ALA A 37 0.38 -19.65 6.82
N SER A 38 -0.85 -19.65 7.33
CA SER A 38 -2.02 -19.10 6.62
C SER A 38 -2.67 -18.00 7.43
N MET A 39 -3.11 -16.94 6.74
CA MET A 39 -3.85 -15.85 7.34
C MET A 39 -5.10 -15.56 6.52
N THR A 40 -6.25 -15.47 7.18
CA THR A 40 -7.51 -15.08 6.55
C THR A 40 -7.98 -13.75 7.11
N GLY A 41 -8.22 -12.79 6.24
CA GLY A 41 -8.61 -11.44 6.63
C GLY A 41 -9.56 -10.74 5.67
N ILE A 42 -9.93 -9.53 6.04
CA ILE A 42 -10.66 -8.55 5.23
C ILE A 42 -9.76 -7.34 5.01
N LEU A 43 -9.96 -6.64 3.89
CA LEU A 43 -9.25 -5.41 3.56
C LEU A 43 -10.12 -4.21 3.96
N LEU A 44 -9.51 -3.24 4.62
CA LEU A 44 -10.10 -1.93 4.86
C LEU A 44 -9.16 -0.89 4.25
N PHE A 45 -9.68 -0.03 3.38
CA PHE A 45 -8.96 1.12 2.83
C PHE A 45 -9.61 2.39 3.39
N ASP A 46 -8.85 3.20 4.11
CA ASP A 46 -9.31 4.42 4.80
C ASP A 46 -10.60 4.17 5.61
N ASP A 47 -10.56 3.20 6.54
CA ASP A 47 -11.70 2.74 7.36
C ASP A 47 -12.89 2.12 6.60
N VAL A 48 -12.81 1.98 5.27
CA VAL A 48 -13.86 1.39 4.44
C VAL A 48 -13.51 -0.04 4.09
N GLN A 49 -14.31 -0.99 4.56
CA GLN A 49 -14.17 -2.39 4.19
C GLN A 49 -14.38 -2.57 2.68
N SER A 50 -13.44 -3.23 2.02
CA SER A 50 -13.52 -3.55 0.59
C SER A 50 -14.68 -4.50 0.27
N ASP A 51 -15.35 -4.22 -0.84
CA ASP A 51 -16.30 -5.11 -1.50
C ASP A 51 -15.89 -5.49 -2.94
N ASP A 52 -14.66 -5.15 -3.36
CA ASP A 52 -14.11 -5.47 -4.68
C ASP A 52 -13.26 -6.75 -4.63
N PRO A 53 -13.67 -7.84 -5.30
CA PRO A 53 -12.87 -9.07 -5.35
C PRO A 53 -11.52 -8.93 -6.05
N ASN A 54 -11.28 -7.85 -6.79
CA ASN A 54 -10.03 -7.62 -7.51
C ASN A 54 -8.96 -6.94 -6.65
N ASP A 55 -9.29 -6.53 -5.43
CA ASP A 55 -8.29 -6.03 -4.48
C ASP A 55 -7.33 -7.15 -4.08
N ILE A 56 -6.11 -6.76 -3.77
CA ILE A 56 -5.00 -7.70 -3.55
C ILE A 56 -4.36 -7.40 -2.20
N VAL A 57 -3.99 -8.44 -1.47
CA VAL A 57 -3.12 -8.34 -0.30
C VAL A 57 -1.82 -9.08 -0.55
N ALA A 58 -0.70 -8.44 -0.21
CA ALA A 58 0.62 -9.05 -0.24
C ALA A 58 1.31 -8.91 1.12
N ALA A 59 2.10 -9.90 1.47
CA ALA A 59 2.83 -9.97 2.73
C ALA A 59 4.33 -9.92 2.47
N PHE A 60 5.07 -9.16 3.28
CA PHE A 60 6.46 -8.84 3.06
C PHE A 60 7.31 -9.10 4.29
N VAL A 61 8.56 -9.54 4.08
CA VAL A 61 9.61 -9.50 5.11
C VAL A 61 10.68 -8.54 4.60
N GLY A 62 10.71 -7.33 5.16
CA GLY A 62 11.46 -6.22 4.57
C GLY A 62 10.85 -5.83 3.22
N ASP A 63 11.65 -5.88 2.15
CA ASP A 63 11.21 -5.56 0.79
C ASP A 63 10.82 -6.81 -0.04
N GLU A 64 10.94 -8.01 0.53
CA GLU A 64 10.70 -9.25 -0.20
C GLU A 64 9.26 -9.73 -0.02
N CYS A 65 8.55 -9.94 -1.14
CA CYS A 65 7.21 -10.53 -1.12
C CYS A 65 7.28 -12.00 -0.73
N ARG A 66 6.60 -12.33 0.38
CA ARG A 66 6.55 -13.66 1.02
C ARG A 66 5.13 -14.25 1.02
N GLY A 67 4.22 -13.66 0.27
CA GLY A 67 2.85 -14.12 0.12
C GLY A 67 2.04 -13.10 -0.67
N VAL A 68 1.10 -13.58 -1.48
CA VAL A 68 0.15 -12.74 -2.22
C VAL A 68 -1.17 -13.49 -2.36
N ASP A 69 -2.28 -12.78 -2.22
CA ASP A 69 -3.61 -13.27 -2.56
C ASP A 69 -4.36 -12.19 -3.36
N ASP A 70 -4.67 -12.53 -4.61
CA ASP A 70 -5.33 -11.70 -5.61
C ASP A 70 -6.78 -12.15 -5.89
N LEU A 71 -7.31 -13.05 -5.05
CA LEU A 71 -8.63 -13.62 -5.24
C LEU A 71 -9.51 -13.43 -3.99
N GLY A 72 -10.20 -12.29 -3.93
CA GLY A 72 -11.24 -12.08 -2.94
C GLY A 72 -12.36 -13.13 -3.07
N LEU A 73 -12.71 -13.79 -1.96
CA LEU A 73 -13.77 -14.79 -1.92
C LEU A 73 -14.98 -14.31 -1.12
N TYR A 74 -16.15 -14.31 -1.75
CA TYR A 74 -17.39 -13.93 -1.05
C TYR A 74 -17.83 -15.02 -0.07
N PHE A 75 -17.82 -14.71 1.22
CA PHE A 75 -18.26 -15.60 2.28
C PHE A 75 -19.67 -15.26 2.75
N SER A 76 -20.66 -15.90 2.11
CA SER A 76 -22.09 -15.67 2.36
C SER A 76 -22.55 -15.71 3.83
N PRO A 77 -21.98 -16.53 4.75
CA PRO A 77 -22.42 -16.54 6.15
C PRO A 77 -22.20 -15.24 6.91
N THR A 78 -21.14 -14.49 6.60
CA THR A 78 -20.87 -13.16 7.20
C THR A 78 -21.23 -12.02 6.26
N GLY A 79 -21.32 -12.29 4.95
CA GLY A 79 -21.57 -11.27 3.94
C GLY A 79 -20.31 -10.50 3.52
N ASN A 80 -19.13 -10.94 3.94
CA ASN A 80 -17.86 -10.29 3.66
C ASN A 80 -17.15 -10.95 2.46
N TRP A 81 -16.35 -10.17 1.75
CA TRP A 81 -15.25 -10.68 0.95
C TRP A 81 -14.06 -10.96 1.87
N VAL A 82 -13.40 -12.09 1.69
CA VAL A 82 -12.24 -12.51 2.49
C VAL A 82 -11.08 -12.93 1.60
N TRP A 83 -9.87 -12.66 2.06
CA TRP A 83 -8.62 -13.05 1.42
C TRP A 83 -7.88 -14.03 2.33
N GLY A 84 -7.42 -15.13 1.76
CA GLY A 84 -6.69 -16.21 2.41
C GLY A 84 -5.26 -16.29 1.90
N ILE A 85 -4.36 -15.48 2.47
CA ILE A 85 -2.96 -15.43 2.08
C ILE A 85 -2.15 -16.57 2.73
N THR A 86 -1.26 -17.18 1.93
CA THR A 86 -0.22 -18.09 2.44
C THR A 86 1.08 -17.34 2.62
N LEU A 87 1.67 -17.44 3.82
CA LEU A 87 2.92 -16.79 4.21
C LEU A 87 4.06 -17.80 4.14
N TYR A 88 5.14 -17.47 3.45
CA TYR A 88 6.28 -18.35 3.21
C TYR A 88 7.54 -17.88 3.96
N SER A 89 8.21 -18.79 4.68
CA SER A 89 9.38 -18.49 5.50
C SER A 89 10.37 -19.66 5.55
N ASN A 90 11.62 -19.38 5.87
CA ASN A 90 12.65 -20.37 6.21
C ASN A 90 12.87 -20.52 7.73
N GLY A 91 11.97 -19.95 8.54
CA GLY A 91 12.01 -19.98 10.00
C GLY A 91 12.72 -18.78 10.63
N GLY A 92 12.81 -18.80 11.96
CA GLY A 92 13.35 -17.68 12.76
C GLY A 92 12.28 -16.68 13.20
N ASP A 93 12.72 -15.60 13.86
CA ASP A 93 11.85 -14.50 14.30
C ASP A 93 11.66 -13.47 13.15
N GLU A 94 11.14 -13.92 12.01
CA GLU A 94 10.80 -13.04 10.88
C GLU A 94 9.51 -12.25 11.21
N THR A 95 9.51 -10.96 10.87
CA THR A 95 8.33 -10.10 11.04
C THR A 95 7.77 -9.75 9.68
N PHE A 96 6.49 -10.03 9.50
CA PHE A 96 5.71 -9.76 8.31
C PHE A 96 5.01 -8.41 8.42
N THR A 97 5.12 -7.61 7.37
CA THR A 97 4.27 -6.45 7.07
C THR A 97 3.38 -6.78 5.87
N PHE A 98 2.41 -5.93 5.59
CA PHE A 98 1.42 -6.16 4.53
C PHE A 98 1.28 -4.92 3.66
N LYS A 99 0.96 -5.14 2.39
CA LYS A 99 0.51 -4.11 1.46
C LYS A 99 -0.84 -4.51 0.89
N GLY A 100 -1.69 -3.51 0.67
CA GLY A 100 -2.99 -3.66 0.02
C GLY A 100 -2.96 -2.92 -1.30
N TYR A 101 -3.57 -3.49 -2.34
CA TYR A 101 -3.83 -2.81 -3.60
C TYR A 101 -5.33 -2.67 -3.78
N ASP A 102 -5.78 -1.43 -3.89
CA ASP A 102 -7.16 -1.09 -4.25
C ASP A 102 -7.26 -1.06 -5.78
N ALA A 103 -7.99 -2.02 -6.36
CA ALA A 103 -8.12 -2.16 -7.80
C ALA A 103 -9.02 -1.08 -8.42
N SER A 104 -9.92 -0.50 -7.64
CA SER A 104 -10.83 0.55 -8.07
C SER A 104 -10.12 1.90 -8.20
N GLU A 105 -9.16 2.16 -7.32
CA GLU A 105 -8.32 3.37 -7.31
C GLU A 105 -7.00 3.19 -8.06
N GLY A 106 -6.54 1.94 -8.23
CA GLY A 106 -5.25 1.61 -8.83
C GLY A 106 -4.07 2.07 -7.98
N SER A 107 -4.20 1.97 -6.66
CA SER A 107 -3.26 2.49 -5.66
C SER A 107 -2.80 1.40 -4.70
N GLU A 108 -1.52 1.45 -4.33
CA GLU A 108 -0.92 0.59 -3.32
C GLU A 108 -0.85 1.31 -1.98
N TYR A 109 -1.06 0.55 -0.91
CA TYR A 109 -1.07 1.04 0.46
C TYR A 109 -0.17 0.17 1.34
N ASP A 110 0.66 0.80 2.16
CA ASP A 110 1.43 0.10 3.19
C ASP A 110 0.62 0.02 4.49
N ILE A 111 0.65 -1.15 5.14
CA ILE A 111 0.10 -1.27 6.49
C ILE A 111 1.06 -0.62 7.50
N THR A 112 0.54 0.16 8.44
CA THR A 112 1.35 0.90 9.41
C THR A 112 1.17 0.39 10.85
N ASP A 113 -0.03 -0.04 11.20
CA ASP A 113 -0.40 -0.40 12.58
C ASP A 113 -0.49 -1.90 12.85
N PHE A 114 -0.17 -2.75 11.85
CA PHE A 114 -0.22 -4.20 11.99
C PHE A 114 1.06 -4.88 11.48
N SER A 115 1.57 -5.82 12.27
CA SER A 115 2.66 -6.71 11.87
C SER A 115 2.44 -8.09 12.50
N TYR A 116 3.03 -9.11 11.88
CA TYR A 116 2.90 -10.49 12.32
C TYR A 116 4.27 -11.15 12.48
N THR A 117 4.56 -11.67 13.68
CA THR A 117 5.76 -12.49 13.89
C THR A 117 5.47 -13.92 13.45
N PHE A 118 6.28 -14.45 12.52
CA PHE A 118 6.02 -15.73 11.89
C PHE A 118 6.09 -16.90 12.88
N VAL A 119 5.09 -17.78 12.81
CA VAL A 119 5.05 -19.08 13.48
C VAL A 119 4.76 -20.16 12.44
N PRO A 120 5.63 -21.19 12.31
CA PRO A 120 5.40 -22.29 11.36
C PRO A 120 4.07 -23.01 11.60
N ASP A 121 3.38 -23.35 10.51
CA ASP A 121 2.09 -24.05 10.48
C ASP A 121 0.93 -23.31 11.18
N ASP A 122 1.10 -22.03 11.49
CA ASP A 122 0.05 -21.25 12.15
C ASP A 122 -1.12 -20.94 11.21
N ILE A 123 -2.30 -20.77 11.81
CA ILE A 123 -3.55 -20.43 11.15
C ILE A 123 -4.14 -19.22 11.86
N VAL A 124 -4.03 -18.06 11.22
CA VAL A 124 -4.44 -16.79 11.77
C VAL A 124 -5.73 -16.31 11.12
N GLY A 125 -6.76 -16.04 11.92
CA GLY A 125 -8.07 -15.61 11.43
C GLY A 125 -8.85 -16.73 10.72
N SER A 126 -10.05 -16.39 10.25
CA SER A 126 -10.94 -17.29 9.51
C SER A 126 -12.01 -16.50 8.78
N ALA A 127 -12.73 -17.12 7.85
CA ALA A 127 -13.82 -16.43 7.15
C ALA A 127 -14.99 -15.97 8.07
N VAL A 128 -15.13 -16.57 9.26
CA VAL A 128 -16.13 -16.17 10.28
C VAL A 128 -15.61 -15.16 11.30
N ALA A 129 -14.30 -15.09 11.46
CA ALA A 129 -13.59 -14.18 12.37
C ALA A 129 -12.27 -13.78 11.71
N PRO A 130 -12.33 -12.90 10.69
CA PRO A 130 -11.16 -12.52 9.90
C PRO A 130 -10.24 -11.58 10.68
N VAL A 131 -8.97 -11.54 10.29
CA VAL A 131 -8.07 -10.43 10.63
C VAL A 131 -8.49 -9.19 9.83
N GLU A 132 -8.36 -8.02 10.43
CA GLU A 132 -8.60 -6.75 9.75
C GLU A 132 -7.25 -6.19 9.29
N TRP A 133 -7.04 -6.12 7.98
CA TRP A 133 -5.92 -5.39 7.39
C TRP A 133 -6.39 -3.98 7.05
N GLU A 134 -6.08 -3.04 7.93
CA GLU A 134 -6.43 -1.64 7.79
C GLU A 134 -5.30 -0.86 7.11
N PHE A 135 -5.58 -0.39 5.91
CA PHE A 135 -4.69 0.40 5.07
C PHE A 135 -5.16 1.84 5.08
N ILE A 136 -4.28 2.76 5.47
CA ILE A 136 -4.60 4.18 5.58
C ILE A 136 -3.70 4.94 4.61
N THR A 137 -4.28 5.85 3.83
CA THR A 137 -3.50 6.85 3.12
C THR A 137 -2.69 7.66 4.13
N MET A 138 -1.36 7.54 4.09
CA MET A 138 -0.52 8.54 4.72
C MET A 138 -0.66 9.83 3.91
N ASP A 139 -1.66 10.65 4.25
CA ASP A 139 -1.76 12.04 3.81
C ASP A 139 -0.62 12.81 4.52
N LEU A 140 0.60 12.57 4.07
CA LEU A 140 1.74 13.40 4.41
C LEU A 140 1.34 14.80 3.92
N PRO A 141 1.31 15.82 4.81
CA PRO A 141 1.08 17.16 4.34
C PRO A 141 2.11 17.43 3.25
N ASP A 142 1.67 17.85 2.06
CA ASP A 142 2.57 18.28 0.98
C ASP A 142 3.28 19.56 1.46
N TRP A 143 4.32 19.40 2.28
CA TRP A 143 5.19 20.49 2.70
C TRP A 143 6.27 20.71 1.64
N SER A 144 5.91 20.74 0.35
CA SER A 144 6.84 21.24 -0.66
C SER A 144 6.86 22.77 -0.63
N VAL A 145 8.02 23.33 -0.29
CA VAL A 145 8.29 24.76 -0.48
C VAL A 145 9.00 24.90 -1.82
N ASN A 146 8.36 25.53 -2.79
CA ASN A 146 9.04 25.96 -4.02
C ASN A 146 9.73 27.30 -3.75
N PRO A 147 11.08 27.36 -3.64
CA PRO A 147 11.77 28.59 -3.27
C PRO A 147 11.61 29.71 -4.31
N SER A 148 11.30 29.35 -5.58
CA SER A 148 11.11 30.32 -6.65
C SER A 148 9.82 31.13 -6.55
N ASP A 149 8.87 30.70 -5.71
CA ASP A 149 7.60 31.39 -5.47
C ASP A 149 7.72 32.50 -4.41
N PHE A 150 8.89 32.65 -3.77
CA PHE A 150 9.12 33.60 -2.69
C PHE A 150 10.24 34.61 -3.03
N GLU A 151 9.94 35.90 -2.93
CA GLU A 151 10.89 37.00 -3.21
C GLU A 151 11.94 37.15 -2.08
N PHE A 152 11.60 36.74 -0.86
CA PHE A 152 12.44 36.89 0.32
C PHE A 152 12.56 35.56 1.06
N THR A 153 13.75 35.25 1.56
CA THR A 153 14.01 34.07 2.39
C THR A 153 14.23 34.47 3.85
N ALA A 154 13.79 33.61 4.76
CA ALA A 154 14.10 33.69 6.18
C ALA A 154 14.53 32.30 6.66
N SER A 155 15.48 32.26 7.60
CA SER A 155 15.89 31.03 8.27
C SER A 155 15.41 31.04 9.72
N ILE A 156 14.98 29.88 10.19
CA ILE A 156 14.70 29.61 11.59
C ILE A 156 15.43 28.33 11.99
N THR A 157 15.97 28.30 13.20
CA THR A 157 16.58 27.10 13.78
C THR A 157 15.73 26.69 14.98
N GLY A 158 15.24 25.45 14.96
CA GLY A 158 14.47 24.86 16.05
C GLY A 158 15.12 23.58 16.54
N ILE A 159 14.81 23.20 17.77
CA ILE A 159 15.12 21.87 18.30
C ILE A 159 13.85 21.05 18.19
N LEU A 160 13.95 19.88 17.57
CA LEU A 160 12.81 18.98 17.39
C LEU A 160 12.64 18.12 18.64
N TYR A 161 11.40 17.99 19.12
CA TYR A 161 11.03 17.10 20.21
C TYR A 161 9.98 16.11 19.72
N PHE A 162 10.20 14.82 19.94
CA PHE A 162 9.21 13.77 19.75
C PHE A 162 8.83 13.23 21.14
N ASP A 163 7.54 13.30 21.49
CA ASP A 163 7.03 12.88 22.81
C ASP A 163 7.79 13.48 24.01
N GLY A 164 8.24 14.74 23.87
CA GLY A 164 8.98 15.45 24.91
C GLY A 164 10.47 15.10 25.00
N VAL A 165 10.98 14.21 24.15
CA VAL A 165 12.41 13.88 24.02
C VAL A 165 13.00 14.62 22.83
N GLN A 166 14.13 15.31 23.05
CA GLN A 166 14.84 16.01 21.97
C GLN A 166 15.37 14.99 20.95
N SER A 167 15.10 15.24 19.66
CA SER A 167 15.72 14.52 18.56
C SER A 167 17.21 14.90 18.48
N LEU A 168 18.08 13.88 18.42
CA LEU A 168 19.54 14.03 18.41
C LEU A 168 20.18 13.69 17.05
N ASP A 169 19.36 13.36 16.04
CA ASP A 169 19.80 13.08 14.67
C ASP A 169 19.99 14.37 13.85
#